data_AF-A0A836RLR0-F1
#
_entry.id   AF-A0A836RLR0-F1
#
_cell.length_a   1.000
_cell.length_b   1.000
_cell.length_c   1.000
_cell.angle_alpha   90.00
_cell.angle_beta   90.00
_cell.angle_gamma   90.00
#
_symmetry.space_group_name_H-M   'P 1'
#
loop_
_entity.id
_entity.type
_entity.pdbx_description
1 polymer ?
#
loop_
_entity_poly.entity_id
_entity_poly.type
_entity_poly.pdbx_seq_one_letter_code
_entity_poly.pdbx_strand_id
1 'polypeptide(L)' 'MSIAAHTVEDNTFNDPSRRAPLVTGRQDYVSVTETVCSIAEQYRPPRGWYIAFSLAVALLAA' A
#
# COMPACT_ATOMS: atom_id res chain seq x y z
N MET A 1 -13.54 -13.27 26.26
CA MET A 1 -13.30 -12.45 25.05
C MET A 1 -13.18 -11.00 25.49
N SER A 2 -11.96 -10.48 25.56
CA SER A 2 -11.71 -9.10 25.97
C SER A 2 -11.58 -8.24 24.72
N ILE A 3 -12.47 -7.27 24.57
CA ILE A 3 -12.38 -6.24 23.52
C ILE A 3 -11.28 -5.27 23.98
N ALA A 4 -10.02 -5.55 23.64
CA ALA A 4 -8.96 -4.57 23.80
C ALA A 4 -9.19 -3.44 22.79
N ALA A 5 -9.13 -2.20 23.28
CA ALA A 5 -9.30 -0.98 22.50
C ALA A 5 -8.44 -1.02 21.22
N HIS A 6 -9.11 -0.96 20.07
CA HIS A 6 -8.56 -1.18 18.74
C HIS A 6 -7.86 0.10 18.27
N THR A 7 -6.63 0.33 18.70
CA THR A 7 -5.81 1.44 18.21
C THR A 7 -5.40 1.14 16.77
N VAL A 8 -5.57 2.11 15.87
CA VAL A 8 -4.96 2.10 14.54
C VAL A 8 -3.48 1.68 14.71
N GLU A 9 -3.07 0.58 14.08
CA GLU A 9 -1.71 0.06 14.20
C GLU A 9 -0.72 1.03 13.54
N ASP A 10 -0.13 1.89 14.36
CA ASP A 10 0.94 2.81 13.99
C ASP A 10 2.28 2.07 14.07
N ASN A 11 2.96 1.93 12.92
CA ASN A 11 4.26 1.28 12.79
C ASN A 11 5.42 2.28 12.57
N THR A 12 5.20 3.58 12.81
CA THR A 12 6.23 4.62 12.67
C THR A 12 7.14 4.75 13.90
N PHE A 13 6.69 4.28 15.06
CA PHE A 13 7.48 4.22 16.29
C PHE A 13 8.10 2.83 16.49
N ASN A 14 9.35 2.78 16.98
CA ASN A 14 10.08 1.53 17.24
C ASN A 14 10.15 1.25 18.75
N ASP A 15 9.39 0.26 19.20
CA ASP A 15 9.50 -0.32 20.55
C ASP A 15 10.37 -1.60 20.48
N PRO A 16 11.60 -1.62 21.01
CA PRO A 16 12.46 -2.80 20.94
C PRO A 16 11.94 -4.01 21.72
N SER A 17 10.94 -3.82 22.60
CA SER A 17 10.31 -4.91 23.35
C SER A 17 9.20 -5.63 22.57
N ARG A 18 8.79 -5.11 21.40
CA ARG A 18 7.66 -5.63 20.61
C ARG A 18 7.98 -5.62 19.12
N ARG A 19 7.45 -6.59 18.38
CA ARG A 19 7.50 -6.53 16.91
C ARG A 19 6.45 -5.57 16.41
N ALA A 20 6.84 -4.70 15.49
CA ALA A 20 5.91 -3.80 14.81
C ALA A 20 4.98 -4.60 13.87
N PRO A 21 3.70 -4.21 13.78
CA PRO A 21 2.78 -4.77 12.80
C PRO A 21 3.17 -4.39 11.37
N LEU A 22 3.03 -5.35 10.44
CA LEU A 22 3.39 -5.17 9.03
C LEU A 22 2.21 -4.74 8.14
N VAL A 23 0.98 -5.04 8.57
CA VAL A 23 -0.24 -4.69 7.85
C VAL A 23 -1.03 -3.73 8.71
N THR A 24 -1.08 -2.46 8.30
CA THR A 24 -1.80 -1.41 9.03
C THR A 24 -3.19 -1.23 8.44
N GLY A 25 -4.04 -0.42 9.11
CA GLY A 25 -5.35 -0.05 8.57
C GLY A 25 -6.47 -1.09 8.74
N ARG A 26 -6.26 -2.14 9.55
CA ARG A 26 -7.26 -3.20 9.85
C ARG A 26 -7.77 -3.93 8.59
N GLN A 27 -6.83 -4.36 7.74
CA GLN A 27 -7.16 -5.06 6.52
C GLN A 27 -7.55 -6.52 6.79
N ASP A 28 -8.50 -7.03 6.01
CA ASP A 28 -8.87 -8.45 5.96
C ASP A 28 -8.51 -9.06 4.60
N TYR A 29 -8.80 -10.35 4.40
CA TYR A 29 -8.47 -11.02 3.15
C TYR A 29 -9.15 -10.38 1.93
N VAL A 30 -10.38 -9.89 2.09
CA VAL A 30 -11.12 -9.27 0.99
C VAL A 30 -10.52 -7.91 0.69
N SER A 31 -10.28 -7.08 1.70
CA SER A 31 -9.78 -5.73 1.49
C SER A 31 -8.36 -5.70 0.90
N VAL A 32 -7.51 -6.69 1.23
CA VAL A 32 -6.19 -6.84 0.58
C VAL A 32 -6.34 -7.19 -0.89
N THR A 33 -7.21 -8.15 -1.23
CA THR A 33 -7.46 -8.53 -2.63
C THR A 33 -8.00 -7.36 -3.43
N GLU A 34 -9.03 -6.68 -2.93
CA GLU A 34 -9.61 -5.51 -3.60
C GLU A 34 -8.56 -4.41 -3.80
N THR A 35 -7.74 -4.12 -2.78
CA THR A 35 -6.71 -3.08 -2.88
C THR A 35 -5.69 -3.40 -3.99
N VAL A 36 -5.19 -4.64 -4.05
CA VAL A 36 -4.16 -5.03 -5.04
C VAL A 36 -4.77 -5.17 -6.43
N CYS A 37 -5.88 -5.90 -6.57
CA CYS A 37 -6.52 -6.16 -7.85
C CYS A 37 -7.06 -4.88 -8.49
N SER A 38 -7.53 -3.90 -7.70
CA SER A 38 -8.05 -2.64 -8.21
C SER A 38 -7.07 -1.82 -9.06
N ILE A 39 -5.76 -2.10 -9.00
CA ILE A 39 -4.75 -1.47 -9.84
C ILE A 39 -4.63 -2.18 -11.19
N ALA A 40 -4.55 -3.51 -11.17
CA ALA A 40 -4.36 -4.32 -12.38
C ALA A 40 -5.63 -4.41 -13.24
N GLU A 41 -6.80 -4.35 -12.60
CA GLU A 41 -8.10 -4.43 -13.27
C GLU A 41 -8.60 -3.09 -13.82
N GLN A 42 -7.83 -2.01 -13.65
CA GLN A 42 -8.21 -0.71 -14.24
C GLN A 42 -8.22 -0.82 -15.76
N TYR A 43 -9.32 -0.36 -16.37
CA TYR A 43 -9.46 -0.34 -17.83
C TYR A 43 -8.31 0.43 -18.51
N ARG A 44 -7.77 1.46 -17.85
CA ARG A 44 -6.63 2.24 -18.34
C ARG A 44 -5.72 2.65 -17.18
N PRO A 45 -4.39 2.66 -17.38
CA PRO A 45 -3.46 3.22 -16.42
C PRO A 45 -3.79 4.69 -16.09
N PRO A 46 -3.53 5.14 -14.85
CA PRO A 46 -3.64 6.55 -14.48
C PRO A 46 -2.75 7.44 -15.36
N ARG A 47 -3.19 8.67 -15.66
CA ARG A 47 -2.42 9.63 -16.47
C ARG A 47 -0.99 9.83 -15.98
N GLY A 48 -0.79 9.82 -14.66
CA GLY A 48 0.54 9.94 -14.04
C GLY A 48 1.50 8.83 -14.44
N TRP A 49 1.02 7.61 -14.70
CA TRP A 49 1.85 6.50 -15.17
C TRP A 49 2.47 6.80 -16.53
N TYR A 50 1.69 7.34 -17.48
CA TYR A 50 2.19 7.70 -18.80
C TYR A 50 3.25 8.80 -18.77
N ILE A 51 3.09 9.79 -17.89
CA ILE A 51 4.06 10.88 -17.71
C ILE A 51 5.37 10.34 -17.12
N ALA A 52 5.28 9.53 -16.05
CA ALA A 52 6.45 8.95 -15.42
C ALA A 52 7.19 8.00 -16.36
N PHE A 53 6.46 7.15 -17.08
CA PHE A 53 7.03 6.20 -18.03
C PHE A 53 7.70 6.91 -19.21
N SER A 54 7.06 7.93 -19.79
CA SER A 54 7.67 8.69 -20.91
C SER A 54 8.92 9.44 -20.47
N LEU A 55 8.95 10.00 -19.26
CA LEU A 55 10.15 10.63 -18.70
C LEU A 55 11.28 9.62 -18.49
N ALA A 56 10.97 8.44 -17.93
CA ALA A 56 11.96 7.37 -17.74
C ALA A 56 12.56 6.91 -19.08
N VAL A 57 11.71 6.75 -20.12
CA VAL A 57 12.17 6.40 -21.48
C VAL A 57 13.04 7.51 -22.08
N ALA A 58 12.66 8.78 -21.91
CA ALA A 58 13.44 9.91 -22.41
C ALA A 58 14.83 9.98 -21.75
N LEU A 59 14.91 9.76 -20.44
CA LEU A 59 16.18 9.72 -19.71
C LEU A 59 17.02 8.49 -20.05
N LEU A 60 16.41 7.36 -20.36
CA LEU A 60 17.12 6.15 -20.82
C LEU A 60 17.72 6.33 -22.22
N ALA A 61 17.05 7.11 -23.08
CA ALA A 61 17.44 7.32 -24.47
C ALA A 61 18.41 8.51 -24.68
N ALA A 62 18.74 9.25 -23.62
CA ALA A 62 19.71 10.34 -23.62
C ALA A 62 21.13 9.80 -23.36
#